data_AF-A0A1G3KXQ1-F1
#
_entry.id   AF-A0A1G3KXQ1-F1
#
_cell.length_a   1.000
_cell.length_b   1.000
_cell.length_c   1.000
_cell.angle_alpha   90.00
_cell.angle_beta   90.00
_cell.angle_gamma   90.00
#
_symmetry.space_group_name_H-M   'P 1'
#
loop_
_entity.id
_entity.type
_entity.pdbx_description
1 polymer ?
#
loop_
_entity_poly.entity_id
_entity_poly.type
_entity_poly.pdbx_seq_one_letter_code
_entity_poly.pdbx_strand_id
1 'polypeptide(L)'
;MVHEHEKDSNFIYFLFFIFQCSKEGVKDSILAEEESLIGASMESLNKSVENFPSDPKVYFHRALRRIEKDDFGNALKDLNQSLSLLPDNQEALSERAELHFILKNYEQALEDYNRLLELDPFQRSYYYKRSMVYFALGDKLESVYDYLLYYDKENFNKNVFPASEKKKKRILLKKKMKEFKNNHEMIAEDFDFPFGGPDAEAYRRTQTYGTYNSIFDGLHLGEDWNGPRKGNEHLGDPVLTIADGLVFYAEDAGSGWCNVVRILHKIKDKEGFTFVDSLYGHLQDMNVNPGDYVKKGQQIGTLGNCRGKWVGHIHWEIREKDLPIGGGYDKKVPKEFVHPTQFVKKHLKKK
;
A
#
# COMPACT_ATOMS: atom_id res chain seq x y z
N MET A 1 8.63 -36.18 31.30
CA MET A 1 7.58 -36.83 30.49
C MET A 1 6.43 -35.86 30.37
N VAL A 2 6.16 -35.47 29.12
CA VAL A 2 4.88 -35.01 28.55
C VAL A 2 4.17 -33.84 29.22
N HIS A 3 4.50 -32.64 28.71
CA HIS A 3 3.54 -31.57 28.44
C HIS A 3 2.45 -32.06 27.47
N GLU A 4 1.22 -31.53 27.56
CA GLU A 4 0.57 -30.82 26.43
C GLU A 4 -0.86 -30.33 26.74
N HIS A 5 -1.07 -29.05 26.41
CA HIS A 5 -2.27 -28.42 25.84
C HIS A 5 -3.64 -28.43 26.55
N GLU A 6 -3.84 -27.42 27.43
CA GLU A 6 -5.11 -26.69 27.53
C GLU A 6 -5.03 -25.39 26.71
N LYS A 7 -5.39 -25.44 25.41
CA LYS A 7 -5.79 -24.27 24.62
C LYS A 7 -6.57 -24.78 23.40
N ASP A 8 -7.90 -24.81 23.49
CA ASP A 8 -8.84 -24.76 22.34
C ASP A 8 -10.30 -24.75 22.83
N SER A 9 -10.72 -23.68 23.51
CA SER A 9 -12.15 -23.48 23.85
C SER A 9 -12.63 -22.02 23.79
N ASN A 10 -11.77 -21.07 23.39
CA ASN A 10 -12.12 -19.65 23.35
C ASN A 10 -12.60 -19.13 21.99
N PHE A 11 -12.64 -19.96 20.94
CA PHE A 11 -13.11 -19.54 19.62
C PHE A 11 -14.65 -19.64 19.47
N ILE A 12 -15.29 -20.55 20.21
CA ILE A 12 -16.74 -20.79 20.13
C ILE A 12 -17.53 -19.74 20.95
N TYR A 13 -16.95 -19.19 22.01
CA TYR A 13 -17.63 -18.18 22.85
C TYR A 13 -17.61 -16.76 22.29
N PHE A 14 -16.70 -16.44 21.35
CA PHE A 14 -16.63 -15.09 20.78
C PHE A 14 -17.79 -14.78 19.81
N LEU A 15 -18.41 -15.82 19.23
CA LEU A 15 -19.61 -15.67 18.40
C LEU A 15 -20.90 -15.42 19.21
N PHE A 16 -20.90 -15.68 20.53
CA PHE A 16 -22.10 -15.56 21.36
C PHE A 16 -22.33 -14.14 21.91
N PHE A 17 -21.32 -13.24 21.88
CA PHE A 17 -21.38 -11.97 22.60
C PHE A 17 -21.72 -10.73 21.74
N ILE A 18 -21.72 -10.84 20.40
CA ILE A 18 -22.04 -9.71 19.51
C ILE A 18 -23.56 -9.58 19.25
N PHE A 19 -24.39 -10.54 19.67
CA PHE A 19 -25.81 -10.58 19.30
C PHE A 19 -26.80 -9.97 20.30
N GLN A 20 -26.33 -9.16 21.27
CA GLN A 20 -27.22 -8.56 22.29
C GLN A 20 -27.48 -7.05 22.14
N CYS A 21 -27.03 -6.40 21.06
CA CYS A 21 -27.35 -5.00 20.78
C CYS A 21 -27.86 -4.80 19.35
N SER A 22 -29.13 -5.16 19.09
CA SER A 22 -30.07 -4.43 18.21
C SER A 22 -31.38 -5.22 18.06
N LYS A 23 -32.15 -5.33 19.13
CA LYS A 23 -33.57 -5.68 18.99
C LYS A 23 -34.37 -4.40 18.97
N GLU A 24 -34.80 -4.00 17.78
CA GLU A 24 -36.07 -3.31 17.57
C GLU A 24 -36.49 -3.47 16.09
N GLY A 25 -37.42 -4.38 15.83
CA GLY A 25 -38.41 -4.17 14.76
C GLY A 25 -38.33 -4.94 13.43
N VAL A 26 -37.75 -6.14 13.33
CA VAL A 26 -37.86 -6.96 12.10
C VAL A 26 -38.41 -8.36 12.40
N LYS A 27 -39.45 -8.73 11.63
CA LYS A 27 -40.31 -9.93 11.71
C LYS A 27 -39.59 -11.23 12.10
N ASP A 28 -40.13 -11.86 13.15
CA ASP A 28 -39.71 -13.15 13.74
C ASP A 28 -39.66 -14.35 12.75
N SER A 29 -40.22 -14.25 11.54
CA SER A 29 -40.20 -15.34 10.55
C SER A 29 -38.92 -15.40 9.70
N ILE A 30 -38.25 -14.27 9.46
CA ILE A 30 -37.02 -14.22 8.64
C ILE A 30 -35.80 -14.64 9.48
N LEU A 31 -35.81 -14.31 10.77
CA LEU A 31 -34.77 -14.71 11.73
C LEU A 31 -34.80 -16.21 12.03
N ALA A 32 -35.98 -16.84 12.02
CA ALA A 32 -36.12 -18.28 12.24
C ALA A 32 -35.58 -19.13 11.06
N GLU A 33 -35.64 -18.64 9.82
CA GLU A 33 -35.05 -19.30 8.65
C GLU A 33 -33.53 -19.06 8.56
N GLU A 34 -33.06 -17.89 9.01
CA GLU A 34 -31.63 -17.55 9.07
C GLU A 34 -30.88 -18.41 10.12
N GLU A 35 -31.51 -18.69 11.27
CA GLU A 35 -31.03 -19.69 12.23
C GLU A 35 -31.10 -21.13 11.70
N SER A 36 -31.94 -21.42 10.70
CA SER A 36 -32.17 -22.79 10.20
C SER A 36 -31.09 -23.30 9.24
N LEU A 37 -30.42 -22.42 8.49
CA LEU A 37 -29.39 -22.82 7.51
C LEU A 37 -27.99 -22.87 8.13
N ILE A 38 -27.75 -22.07 9.17
CA ILE A 38 -26.56 -22.15 10.00
C ILE A 38 -26.59 -23.49 10.73
N GLY A 39 -25.65 -24.38 10.43
CA GLY A 39 -25.66 -25.71 11.02
C GLY A 39 -26.35 -26.79 10.18
N ALA A 40 -27.01 -26.45 9.06
CA ALA A 40 -27.71 -27.42 8.22
C ALA A 40 -26.77 -28.51 7.65
N SER A 41 -27.30 -29.73 7.51
CA SER A 41 -26.57 -30.84 6.88
C SER A 41 -26.45 -30.63 5.37
N MET A 42 -25.47 -31.26 4.73
CA MET A 42 -25.33 -31.24 3.26
C MET A 42 -26.58 -31.77 2.55
N GLU A 43 -27.27 -32.76 3.11
CA GLU A 43 -28.52 -33.28 2.54
C GLU A 43 -29.63 -32.22 2.57
N SER A 44 -29.78 -31.52 3.70
CA SER A 44 -30.75 -30.43 3.83
C SER A 44 -30.44 -29.31 2.84
N LEU A 45 -29.17 -28.91 2.72
CA LEU A 45 -28.75 -27.84 1.82
C LEU A 45 -28.94 -28.20 0.34
N ASN A 46 -28.78 -29.48 -0.03
CA ASN A 46 -29.10 -29.93 -1.39
C ASN A 46 -30.61 -29.79 -1.69
N LYS A 47 -31.48 -30.20 -0.76
CA LYS A 47 -32.93 -30.00 -0.89
C LYS A 47 -33.30 -28.51 -0.94
N SER A 48 -32.65 -27.67 -0.13
CA SER A 48 -32.89 -26.22 -0.14
C SER A 48 -32.55 -25.59 -1.49
N VAL A 49 -31.50 -26.06 -2.18
CA VAL A 49 -31.16 -25.57 -3.53
C VAL A 49 -32.19 -25.98 -4.58
N GLU A 50 -32.83 -27.14 -4.44
CA GLU A 50 -33.93 -27.55 -5.31
C GLU A 50 -35.21 -26.73 -5.06
N ASN A 51 -35.53 -26.49 -3.79
CA ASN A 51 -36.75 -25.77 -3.38
C ASN A 51 -36.64 -24.26 -3.57
N PHE A 52 -35.44 -23.69 -3.42
CA PHE A 52 -35.18 -22.25 -3.43
C PHE A 52 -33.99 -21.88 -4.35
N PRO A 53 -34.05 -22.20 -5.66
CA PRO A 53 -32.92 -22.05 -6.58
C PRO A 53 -32.51 -20.59 -6.88
N SER A 54 -33.31 -19.62 -6.44
CA SER A 54 -33.02 -18.19 -6.59
C SER A 54 -32.61 -17.51 -5.29
N ASP A 55 -32.52 -18.25 -4.18
CA ASP A 55 -32.06 -17.71 -2.92
C ASP A 55 -30.52 -17.76 -2.85
N PRO A 56 -29.81 -16.62 -2.83
CA PRO A 56 -28.35 -16.60 -2.71
C PRO A 56 -27.84 -17.26 -1.41
N LYS A 57 -28.64 -17.26 -0.33
CA LYS A 57 -28.23 -17.80 0.98
C LYS A 57 -28.06 -19.32 0.94
N VAL A 58 -28.92 -20.04 0.21
CA VAL A 58 -28.80 -21.51 0.15
C VAL A 58 -27.51 -21.95 -0.52
N TYR A 59 -27.05 -21.23 -1.55
CA TYR A 59 -25.77 -21.47 -2.19
C TYR A 59 -24.61 -21.07 -1.27
N PHE A 60 -24.69 -19.93 -0.60
CA PHE A 60 -23.66 -19.49 0.35
C PHE A 60 -23.45 -20.50 1.48
N HIS A 61 -24.50 -20.91 2.19
CA HIS A 61 -24.39 -21.89 3.27
C HIS A 61 -23.93 -23.27 2.77
N ARG A 62 -24.34 -23.68 1.56
CA ARG A 62 -23.82 -24.91 0.96
C ARG A 62 -22.34 -24.80 0.58
N ALA A 63 -21.88 -23.64 0.15
CA ALA A 63 -20.46 -23.40 -0.06
C ALA A 63 -19.67 -23.53 1.24
N LEU A 64 -20.13 -22.91 2.34
CA LEU A 64 -19.48 -23.03 3.65
C LEU A 64 -19.33 -24.49 4.08
N ARG A 65 -20.39 -25.30 3.94
CA ARG A 65 -20.34 -26.74 4.24
C ARG A 65 -19.42 -27.53 3.32
N ARG A 66 -19.25 -27.09 2.07
CA ARG A 66 -18.30 -27.70 1.14
C ARG A 66 -16.85 -27.32 1.49
N ILE A 67 -16.61 -26.08 1.92
CA ILE A 67 -15.30 -25.62 2.42
C ILE A 67 -14.88 -26.44 3.64
N GLU A 68 -15.78 -26.65 4.61
CA GLU A 68 -15.51 -27.51 5.79
C GLU A 68 -15.14 -28.97 5.44
N LYS A 69 -15.53 -29.42 4.25
CA LYS A 69 -15.24 -30.77 3.73
C LYS A 69 -14.11 -30.78 2.69
N ASP A 70 -13.38 -29.69 2.56
CA ASP A 70 -12.32 -29.48 1.57
C ASP A 70 -12.78 -29.65 0.09
N ASP A 71 -14.10 -29.57 -0.18
CA ASP A 71 -14.68 -29.61 -1.52
C ASP A 71 -14.64 -28.22 -2.16
N PHE A 72 -13.43 -27.68 -2.31
CA PHE A 72 -13.17 -26.32 -2.74
C PHE A 72 -13.70 -26.01 -4.15
N GLY A 73 -13.63 -26.98 -5.06
CA GLY A 73 -14.10 -26.80 -6.44
C GLY A 73 -15.60 -26.56 -6.53
N ASN A 74 -16.38 -27.32 -5.76
CA ASN A 74 -17.83 -27.14 -5.72
C ASN A 74 -18.26 -26.01 -4.78
N ALA A 75 -17.50 -25.71 -3.73
CA ALA A 75 -17.71 -24.52 -2.92
C ALA A 75 -17.59 -23.25 -3.77
N LEU A 76 -16.56 -23.16 -4.62
CA LEU A 76 -16.36 -22.02 -5.50
C LEU A 76 -17.53 -21.83 -6.49
N LYS A 77 -18.07 -22.92 -7.04
CA LYS A 77 -19.27 -22.88 -7.89
C LYS A 77 -20.48 -22.32 -7.15
N ASP A 78 -20.70 -22.75 -5.91
CA ASP A 78 -21.79 -22.27 -5.09
C ASP A 78 -21.60 -20.80 -4.70
N LEU A 79 -20.39 -20.35 -4.34
CA LEU A 79 -20.10 -18.95 -4.08
C LEU A 79 -20.33 -18.09 -5.33
N ASN A 80 -19.93 -18.56 -6.50
CA ASN A 80 -20.21 -17.88 -7.76
C ASN A 80 -21.70 -17.78 -8.05
N GLN A 81 -22.48 -18.81 -7.73
CA GLN A 81 -23.93 -18.77 -7.89
C GLN A 81 -24.60 -17.85 -6.86
N SER A 82 -24.11 -17.85 -5.61
CA SER A 82 -24.58 -16.91 -4.59
C SER A 82 -24.33 -15.46 -5.01
N LEU A 83 -23.13 -15.16 -5.51
CA LEU A 83 -22.73 -13.83 -5.97
C LEU A 83 -23.33 -13.45 -7.33
N SER A 84 -23.78 -14.39 -8.16
CA SER A 84 -24.55 -14.04 -9.36
C SER A 84 -25.96 -13.56 -9.02
N LEU A 85 -26.55 -14.11 -7.96
CA LEU A 85 -27.86 -13.73 -7.43
C LEU A 85 -27.81 -12.48 -6.54
N LEU A 86 -26.72 -12.31 -5.76
CA LEU A 86 -26.48 -11.16 -4.89
C LEU A 86 -25.01 -10.69 -4.98
N PRO A 87 -24.68 -9.84 -5.97
CA PRO A 87 -23.29 -9.48 -6.28
C PRO A 87 -22.48 -8.79 -5.18
N ASP A 88 -23.15 -8.07 -4.29
CA ASP A 88 -22.53 -7.26 -3.23
C ASP A 88 -22.66 -7.90 -1.84
N ASN A 89 -22.91 -9.21 -1.78
CA ASN A 89 -22.85 -9.95 -0.53
C ASN A 89 -21.39 -10.01 -0.03
N GLN A 90 -21.08 -9.20 0.98
CA GLN A 90 -19.74 -9.08 1.54
C GLN A 90 -19.23 -10.38 2.18
N GLU A 91 -20.11 -11.19 2.78
CA GLU A 91 -19.71 -12.48 3.36
C GLU A 91 -19.30 -13.46 2.25
N ALA A 92 -20.14 -13.60 1.21
CA ALA A 92 -19.83 -14.46 0.08
C ALA A 92 -18.59 -14.00 -0.71
N LEU A 93 -18.37 -12.68 -0.85
CA LEU A 93 -17.14 -12.14 -1.43
C LEU A 93 -15.90 -12.46 -0.58
N SER A 94 -15.99 -12.34 0.75
CA SER A 94 -14.88 -12.66 1.65
C SER A 94 -14.51 -14.14 1.59
N GLU A 95 -15.51 -15.02 1.67
CA GLU A 95 -15.29 -16.47 1.55
C GLU A 95 -14.71 -16.86 0.20
N ARG A 96 -15.18 -16.23 -0.89
CA ARG A 96 -14.63 -16.48 -2.23
C ARG A 96 -13.20 -15.99 -2.37
N ALA A 97 -12.86 -14.83 -1.81
CA ALA A 97 -11.50 -14.30 -1.81
C ALA A 97 -10.54 -15.23 -1.05
N GLU A 98 -10.95 -15.74 0.11
CA GLU A 98 -10.18 -16.70 0.89
C GLU A 98 -10.00 -18.02 0.16
N LEU A 99 -11.06 -18.53 -0.45
CA LEU A 99 -11.00 -19.77 -1.23
C LEU A 99 -10.10 -19.62 -2.46
N HIS A 100 -10.16 -18.49 -3.16
CA HIS A 100 -9.23 -18.17 -4.24
C HIS A 100 -7.78 -18.13 -3.75
N PHE A 101 -7.52 -17.56 -2.58
CA PHE A 101 -6.17 -17.54 -1.99
C PHE A 101 -5.66 -18.95 -1.66
N ILE A 102 -6.49 -19.80 -1.04
CA ILE A 102 -6.16 -21.22 -0.75
C ILE A 102 -5.83 -21.98 -2.03
N LEU A 103 -6.62 -21.75 -3.09
CA LEU A 103 -6.44 -22.34 -4.40
C LEU A 103 -5.31 -21.70 -5.23
N LYS A 104 -4.58 -20.72 -4.66
CA LYS A 104 -3.50 -19.95 -5.31
C LYS A 104 -3.94 -19.15 -6.55
N ASN A 105 -5.22 -18.85 -6.63
CA ASN A 105 -5.84 -17.97 -7.62
C ASN A 105 -5.73 -16.51 -7.13
N TYR A 106 -4.50 -16.01 -6.99
CA TYR A 106 -4.23 -14.77 -6.26
C TYR A 106 -4.82 -13.54 -6.95
N GLU A 107 -4.87 -13.51 -8.28
CA GLU A 107 -5.47 -12.42 -9.04
C GLU A 107 -6.98 -12.30 -8.77
N GLN A 108 -7.70 -13.41 -8.73
CA GLN A 108 -9.14 -13.44 -8.41
C GLN A 108 -9.39 -13.08 -6.93
N ALA A 109 -8.54 -13.58 -6.01
CA ALA A 109 -8.60 -13.16 -4.61
C ALA A 109 -8.41 -11.64 -4.47
N LEU A 110 -7.48 -11.06 -5.22
CA LEU A 110 -7.23 -9.62 -5.24
C LEU A 110 -8.44 -8.84 -5.77
N GLU A 111 -9.12 -9.35 -6.80
CA GLU A 111 -10.36 -8.75 -7.32
C GLU A 111 -11.46 -8.69 -6.26
N ASP A 112 -11.71 -9.80 -5.55
CA ASP A 112 -12.72 -9.86 -4.50
C ASP A 112 -12.38 -8.96 -3.30
N TYR A 113 -11.13 -8.96 -2.83
CA TYR A 113 -10.72 -8.02 -1.76
C TYR A 113 -10.79 -6.55 -2.18
N ASN A 114 -10.56 -6.25 -3.46
CA ASN A 114 -10.79 -4.90 -3.95
C ASN A 114 -12.26 -4.54 -3.94
N ARG A 115 -13.16 -5.46 -4.33
CA ARG A 115 -14.61 -5.21 -4.27
C ARG A 115 -15.08 -5.02 -2.83
N LEU A 116 -14.61 -5.83 -1.90
CA LEU A 116 -14.90 -5.67 -0.46
C LEU A 116 -14.48 -4.29 0.06
N LEU A 117 -13.31 -3.80 -0.34
CA LEU A 117 -12.82 -2.47 0.05
C LEU A 117 -13.49 -1.31 -0.72
N GLU A 118 -14.23 -1.59 -1.80
CA GLU A 118 -15.15 -0.61 -2.41
C GLU A 118 -16.46 -0.51 -1.62
N LEU A 119 -16.95 -1.64 -1.07
CA LEU A 119 -18.18 -1.72 -0.29
C LEU A 119 -18.00 -1.21 1.14
N ASP A 120 -16.93 -1.65 1.79
CA ASP A 120 -16.53 -1.20 3.13
C ASP A 120 -15.03 -0.89 3.15
N PRO A 121 -14.65 0.37 2.87
CA PRO A 121 -13.25 0.78 2.90
C PRO A 121 -12.68 0.84 4.32
N PHE A 122 -13.51 0.77 5.37
CA PHE A 122 -13.05 0.88 6.76
C PHE A 122 -12.85 -0.49 7.45
N GLN A 123 -13.11 -1.58 6.74
CA GLN A 123 -12.88 -2.91 7.28
C GLN A 123 -11.39 -3.29 7.22
N ARG A 124 -10.67 -3.00 8.32
CA ARG A 124 -9.22 -3.25 8.47
C ARG A 124 -8.78 -4.67 8.10
N SER A 125 -9.57 -5.69 8.43
CA SER A 125 -9.21 -7.08 8.14
C SER A 125 -9.03 -7.34 6.65
N TYR A 126 -9.72 -6.61 5.77
CA TYR A 126 -9.55 -6.75 4.32
C TYR A 126 -8.20 -6.24 3.82
N TYR A 127 -7.63 -5.19 4.44
CA TYR A 127 -6.26 -4.76 4.15
C TYR A 127 -5.24 -5.82 4.54
N TYR A 128 -5.37 -6.40 5.73
CA TYR A 128 -4.49 -7.50 6.14
C TYR A 128 -4.55 -8.67 5.16
N LYS A 129 -5.75 -9.14 4.82
CA LYS A 129 -5.92 -10.25 3.88
C LYS A 129 -5.40 -9.91 2.47
N ARG A 130 -5.67 -8.71 1.95
CA ARG A 130 -5.13 -8.25 0.65
C ARG A 130 -3.61 -8.08 0.67
N SER A 131 -3.02 -7.72 1.82
CA SER A 131 -1.57 -7.66 1.97
C SER A 131 -0.90 -9.02 1.76
N MET A 132 -1.54 -10.11 2.21
CA MET A 132 -1.08 -11.48 2.01
C MET A 132 -1.18 -11.88 0.53
N VAL A 133 -2.25 -11.46 -0.16
CA VAL A 133 -2.42 -11.68 -1.60
C VAL A 133 -1.32 -10.94 -2.38
N TYR A 134 -1.06 -9.67 -2.08
CA TYR A 134 0.03 -8.92 -2.70
C TYR A 134 1.40 -9.55 -2.44
N PHE A 135 1.64 -10.08 -1.24
CA PHE A 135 2.85 -10.81 -0.93
C PHE A 135 3.02 -12.05 -1.83
N ALA A 136 1.95 -12.83 -1.99
CA ALA A 136 1.94 -14.04 -2.82
C ALA A 136 2.15 -13.73 -4.32
N LEU A 137 1.64 -12.59 -4.80
CA LEU A 137 1.87 -12.09 -6.17
C LEU A 137 3.28 -11.50 -6.38
N GLY A 138 4.05 -11.27 -5.31
CA GLY A 138 5.37 -10.63 -5.37
C GLY A 138 5.33 -9.09 -5.34
N ASP A 139 4.15 -8.49 -5.17
CA ASP A 139 3.93 -7.04 -5.06
C ASP A 139 4.26 -6.52 -3.65
N LYS A 140 5.53 -6.64 -3.27
CA LYS A 140 6.01 -6.37 -1.89
C LYS A 140 5.66 -4.97 -1.35
N LEU A 141 5.64 -3.94 -2.21
CA LEU A 141 5.30 -2.58 -1.79
C LEU A 141 3.84 -2.47 -1.33
N GLU A 142 2.90 -3.00 -2.13
CA GLU A 142 1.47 -2.93 -1.80
C GLU A 142 1.15 -3.81 -0.60
N SER A 143 1.83 -4.95 -0.48
CA SER A 143 1.76 -5.79 0.71
C SER A 143 2.16 -5.02 1.98
N VAL A 144 3.33 -4.38 1.99
CA VAL A 144 3.78 -3.58 3.14
C VAL A 144 2.81 -2.43 3.43
N TYR A 145 2.32 -1.75 2.40
CA TYR A 145 1.38 -0.64 2.57
C TYR A 145 0.07 -1.08 3.22
N ASP A 146 -0.59 -2.11 2.70
CA ASP A 146 -1.84 -2.64 3.26
C ASP A 146 -1.63 -3.23 4.66
N TYR A 147 -0.48 -3.88 4.91
CA TYR A 147 -0.11 -4.38 6.23
C TYR A 147 0.04 -3.22 7.23
N LEU A 148 0.70 -2.12 6.85
CA LEU A 148 0.83 -0.95 7.71
C LEU A 148 -0.52 -0.29 8.02
N LEU A 149 -1.43 -0.19 7.04
CA LEU A 149 -2.79 0.29 7.27
C LEU A 149 -3.55 -0.55 8.31
N TYR A 150 -3.39 -1.87 8.27
CA TYR A 150 -4.01 -2.76 9.25
C TYR A 150 -3.52 -2.51 10.69
N TYR A 151 -2.22 -2.24 10.88
CA TYR A 151 -1.62 -2.02 12.21
C TYR A 151 -1.77 -0.58 12.74
N ASP A 152 -1.88 0.44 11.87
CA ASP A 152 -2.03 1.85 12.25
C ASP A 152 -3.46 2.17 12.70
N LYS A 153 -3.87 1.62 13.84
CA LYS A 153 -5.24 1.76 14.37
C LYS A 153 -5.66 3.21 14.58
N GLU A 154 -4.72 4.09 14.92
CA GLU A 154 -4.98 5.48 15.29
C GLU A 154 -5.24 6.37 14.07
N ASN A 155 -4.56 6.11 12.95
CA ASN A 155 -4.68 6.96 11.74
C ASN A 155 -5.39 6.27 10.57
N PHE A 156 -5.82 5.02 10.72
CA PHE A 156 -6.45 4.23 9.66
C PHE A 156 -7.51 5.01 8.86
N ASN A 157 -8.49 5.64 9.54
CA ASN A 157 -9.57 6.39 8.86
C ASN A 157 -9.09 7.58 8.02
N LYS A 158 -7.92 8.15 8.32
CA LYS A 158 -7.32 9.26 7.54
C LYS A 158 -6.56 8.75 6.31
N ASN A 159 -6.05 7.52 6.39
CA ASN A 159 -5.17 6.94 5.38
C ASN A 159 -5.92 6.06 4.36
N VAL A 160 -7.21 5.80 4.61
CA VAL A 160 -8.11 5.03 3.74
C VAL A 160 -8.66 5.92 2.63
N PHE A 161 -8.21 5.70 1.39
CA PHE A 161 -8.83 6.24 0.18
C PHE A 161 -9.78 5.20 -0.45
N PRO A 162 -10.90 5.60 -1.09
CA PRO A 162 -11.76 4.66 -1.81
C PRO A 162 -10.99 3.86 -2.87
N ALA A 163 -11.14 2.53 -2.87
CA ALA A 163 -10.39 1.63 -3.75
C ALA A 163 -10.59 1.94 -5.25
N SER A 164 -11.78 2.39 -5.65
CA SER A 164 -12.10 2.80 -7.01
C SER A 164 -11.31 4.03 -7.48
N GLU A 165 -11.05 4.99 -6.58
CA GLU A 165 -10.24 6.18 -6.90
C GLU A 165 -8.76 5.81 -6.99
N LYS A 166 -8.26 4.99 -6.06
CA LYS A 166 -6.87 4.49 -6.09
C LYS A 166 -6.62 3.70 -7.39
N LYS A 167 -7.54 2.83 -7.80
CA LYS A 167 -7.45 2.04 -9.04
C LYS A 167 -7.43 2.93 -10.29
N LYS A 168 -8.32 3.94 -10.38
CA LYS A 168 -8.33 4.90 -11.50
C LYS A 168 -7.04 5.72 -11.58
N LYS A 169 -6.55 6.24 -10.45
CA LYS A 169 -5.28 6.98 -10.36
C LYS A 169 -4.10 6.09 -10.77
N ARG A 170 -4.06 4.82 -10.35
CA ARG A 170 -3.02 3.85 -10.74
C ARG A 170 -3.00 3.56 -12.24
N ILE A 171 -4.16 3.34 -12.86
CA ILE A 171 -4.25 3.10 -14.31
C ILE A 171 -3.75 4.33 -15.09
N LEU A 172 -4.20 5.52 -14.69
CA LEU A 172 -3.77 6.77 -15.30
C LEU A 172 -2.25 6.98 -15.13
N LEU A 173 -1.72 6.72 -13.94
CA LEU A 173 -0.28 6.85 -13.68
C LEU A 173 0.53 5.84 -14.49
N LYS A 174 0.11 4.56 -14.56
CA LYS A 174 0.76 3.54 -15.40
C LYS A 174 0.82 3.98 -16.87
N LYS A 175 -0.27 4.59 -17.37
CA LYS A 175 -0.30 5.17 -18.73
C LYS A 175 0.70 6.32 -18.86
N LYS A 176 0.69 7.30 -17.94
CA LYS A 176 1.63 8.43 -17.95
C LYS A 176 3.10 8.00 -17.85
N MET A 177 3.40 6.99 -17.03
CA MET A 177 4.76 6.44 -16.93
C MET A 177 5.21 5.80 -18.25
N LYS A 178 4.32 5.08 -18.95
CA LYS A 178 4.60 4.54 -20.28
C LYS A 178 4.85 5.65 -21.30
N GLU A 179 4.03 6.69 -21.28
CA GLU A 179 4.19 7.88 -22.14
C GLU A 179 5.52 8.59 -21.86
N PHE A 180 5.86 8.83 -20.60
CA PHE A 180 7.13 9.45 -20.19
C PHE A 180 8.35 8.63 -20.65
N LYS A 181 8.33 7.31 -20.47
CA LYS A 181 9.43 6.44 -20.92
C LYS A 181 9.67 6.54 -22.44
N ASN A 182 8.61 6.73 -23.22
CA ASN A 182 8.68 6.86 -24.68
C ASN A 182 8.88 8.32 -25.15
N ASN A 183 8.76 9.31 -24.28
CA ASN A 183 8.89 10.72 -24.63
C ASN A 183 10.36 11.09 -24.92
N HIS A 184 10.62 11.76 -26.04
CA HIS A 184 11.98 12.18 -26.46
C HIS A 184 12.40 13.58 -26.01
N GLU A 185 11.48 14.37 -25.44
CA GLU A 185 11.69 15.79 -25.07
C GLU A 185 11.96 15.99 -23.57
N MET A 186 11.56 15.05 -22.71
CA MET A 186 11.75 15.13 -21.25
C MET A 186 12.95 14.27 -20.82
N ILE A 187 14.15 14.81 -21.00
CA ILE A 187 15.42 14.18 -20.62
C ILE A 187 16.08 15.03 -19.53
N ALA A 188 16.45 14.41 -18.41
CA ALA A 188 17.25 15.03 -17.36
C ALA A 188 18.70 15.12 -17.84
N GLU A 189 19.12 16.31 -18.27
CA GLU A 189 20.47 16.54 -18.81
C GLU A 189 21.53 16.80 -17.75
N ASP A 190 21.12 17.30 -16.59
CA ASP A 190 21.95 17.53 -15.41
C ASP A 190 21.09 17.46 -14.14
N PHE A 191 21.76 17.42 -12.99
CA PHE A 191 21.12 17.25 -11.68
C PHE A 191 21.67 18.28 -10.70
N ASP A 192 20.78 18.90 -9.92
CA ASP A 192 21.11 19.80 -8.82
C ASP A 192 20.81 19.14 -7.46
N PHE A 193 21.06 19.84 -6.36
CA PHE A 193 20.66 19.40 -5.03
C PHE A 193 19.21 19.81 -4.71
N PRO A 194 18.52 19.09 -3.80
CA PRO A 194 17.14 19.40 -3.41
C PRO A 194 16.98 20.75 -2.69
N PHE A 195 18.09 21.39 -2.31
CA PHE A 195 18.14 22.69 -1.65
C PHE A 195 19.27 23.57 -2.19
N GLY A 196 19.09 24.89 -2.11
CA GLY A 196 20.19 25.85 -2.24
C GLY A 196 20.87 25.93 -3.61
N GLY A 197 20.29 25.34 -4.66
CA GLY A 197 20.87 25.33 -6.01
C GLY A 197 22.02 24.34 -6.18
N PRO A 198 22.88 24.50 -7.20
CA PRO A 198 23.86 23.48 -7.63
C PRO A 198 24.91 23.12 -6.57
N ASP A 199 25.13 23.95 -5.56
CA ASP A 199 26.16 23.74 -4.53
C ASP A 199 25.60 23.46 -3.13
N ALA A 200 24.29 23.64 -2.92
CA ALA A 200 23.60 23.47 -1.64
C ALA A 200 24.28 24.18 -0.44
N GLU A 201 24.98 25.28 -0.69
CA GLU A 201 25.95 25.90 0.25
C GLU A 201 25.34 26.31 1.60
N ALA A 202 24.05 26.63 1.62
CA ALA A 202 23.33 27.03 2.83
C ALA A 202 22.80 25.85 3.68
N TYR A 203 22.86 24.60 3.21
CA TYR A 203 22.22 23.47 3.87
C TYR A 203 23.24 22.45 4.38
N ARG A 204 22.94 21.83 5.53
CA ARG A 204 23.86 20.89 6.18
C ARG A 204 23.35 19.46 6.05
N ARG A 205 24.23 18.58 5.56
CA ARG A 205 24.06 17.12 5.66
C ARG A 205 24.33 16.68 7.10
N THR A 206 23.34 16.12 7.75
CA THR A 206 23.45 15.63 9.14
C THR A 206 23.66 14.13 9.22
N GLN A 207 23.11 13.39 8.26
CA GLN A 207 23.33 11.96 8.13
C GLN A 207 23.65 11.60 6.68
N THR A 208 24.74 10.88 6.48
CA THR A 208 25.24 10.53 5.17
C THR A 208 24.83 9.12 4.75
N TYR A 209 24.66 8.94 3.45
CA TYR A 209 24.45 7.64 2.82
C TYR A 209 25.49 6.59 3.28
N GLY A 210 25.02 5.37 3.53
CA GLY A 210 25.86 4.25 3.95
C GLY A 210 26.44 4.37 5.36
N THR A 211 26.03 5.37 6.14
CA THR A 211 26.48 5.50 7.54
C THR A 211 25.65 4.58 8.43
N TYR A 212 26.33 3.80 9.27
CA TYR A 212 25.64 2.94 10.23
C TYR A 212 25.00 3.77 11.34
N ASN A 213 23.74 3.49 11.64
CA ASN A 213 23.00 4.09 12.73
C ASN A 213 22.60 2.99 13.72
N SER A 214 23.03 3.12 14.97
CA SER A 214 22.77 2.12 16.02
C SER A 214 21.31 2.11 16.49
N ILE A 215 20.58 3.21 16.35
CA ILE A 215 19.16 3.29 16.74
C ILE A 215 18.31 2.45 15.78
N PHE A 216 18.63 2.49 14.49
CA PHE A 216 17.92 1.73 13.44
C PHE A 216 18.63 0.42 13.06
N ASP A 217 19.77 0.14 13.69
CA ASP A 217 20.59 -1.04 13.48
C ASP A 217 20.81 -1.36 11.98
N GLY A 218 21.23 -0.34 11.22
CA GLY A 218 21.35 -0.42 9.77
C GLY A 218 22.14 0.75 9.16
N LEU A 219 22.53 0.55 7.90
CA LEU A 219 23.15 1.54 7.04
C LEU A 219 22.08 2.43 6.43
N HIS A 220 22.30 3.73 6.49
CA HIS A 220 21.39 4.74 5.94
C HIS A 220 21.32 4.66 4.41
N LEU A 221 20.11 4.63 3.86
CA LEU A 221 19.87 4.44 2.42
C LEU A 221 19.78 5.76 1.63
N GLY A 222 19.78 6.89 2.34
CA GLY A 222 19.70 8.24 1.77
C GLY A 222 20.66 9.22 2.42
N GLU A 223 20.39 10.50 2.25
CA GLU A 223 21.04 11.60 2.95
C GLU A 223 20.00 12.45 3.67
N ASP A 224 20.28 12.78 4.92
CA ASP A 224 19.45 13.70 5.69
C ASP A 224 20.02 15.10 5.61
N TRP A 225 19.18 16.03 5.13
CA TRP A 225 19.55 17.42 4.91
C TRP A 225 18.69 18.35 5.77
N ASN A 226 19.37 19.19 6.55
CA ASN A 226 18.76 20.19 7.43
C ASN A 226 19.12 21.60 6.95
N GLY A 227 18.35 22.57 7.43
CA GLY A 227 18.69 23.98 7.28
C GLY A 227 20.02 24.38 7.95
N PRO A 228 20.53 25.59 7.66
CA PRO A 228 21.80 26.10 8.19
C PRO A 228 21.85 26.22 9.71
N ARG A 229 20.71 26.17 10.41
CA ARG A 229 20.61 26.17 11.88
C ARG A 229 20.00 24.87 12.38
N LYS A 230 20.40 24.46 13.60
CA LYS A 230 19.90 23.23 14.21
C LYS A 230 18.45 23.45 14.63
N GLY A 231 17.66 22.38 14.69
CA GLY A 231 16.28 22.46 15.14
C GLY A 231 15.30 22.72 14.01
N ASN A 232 14.19 23.39 14.33
CA ASN A 232 13.02 23.56 13.48
C ASN A 232 12.91 24.98 12.88
N GLU A 233 13.99 25.76 12.85
CA GLU A 233 13.99 27.14 12.33
C GLU A 233 13.74 27.22 10.82
N HIS A 234 13.92 26.11 10.11
CA HIS A 234 13.87 26.00 8.65
C HIS A 234 12.69 25.17 8.14
N LEU A 235 11.71 24.86 9.02
CA LEU A 235 10.47 24.25 8.57
C LEU A 235 9.77 25.17 7.58
N GLY A 236 9.29 24.60 6.48
CA GLY A 236 8.68 25.38 5.40
C GLY A 236 9.66 25.79 4.29
N ASP A 237 10.97 25.62 4.47
CA ASP A 237 11.95 25.95 3.42
C ASP A 237 11.67 25.14 2.14
N PRO A 238 11.80 25.75 0.95
CA PRO A 238 11.41 25.12 -0.31
C PRO A 238 12.29 23.91 -0.62
N VAL A 239 11.66 22.79 -0.96
CA VAL A 239 12.32 21.59 -1.49
C VAL A 239 12.10 21.56 -3.00
N LEU A 240 13.19 21.45 -3.75
CA LEU A 240 13.19 21.52 -5.21
C LEU A 240 13.44 20.14 -5.83
N THR A 241 12.84 19.87 -6.99
CA THR A 241 13.24 18.69 -7.78
C THR A 241 14.64 18.87 -8.34
N ILE A 242 15.45 17.81 -8.25
CA ILE A 242 16.85 17.82 -8.68
C ILE A 242 17.03 17.85 -10.19
N ALA A 243 16.01 17.45 -10.95
CA ALA A 243 16.03 17.41 -12.42
C ALA A 243 14.61 17.39 -12.99
N ASP A 244 14.53 17.50 -14.32
CA ASP A 244 13.30 17.25 -15.07
C ASP A 244 12.81 15.81 -14.83
N GLY A 245 11.51 15.62 -14.67
CA GLY A 245 10.98 14.29 -14.38
C GLY A 245 9.46 14.18 -14.35
N LEU A 246 9.00 12.97 -14.06
CA LEU A 246 7.61 12.62 -13.82
C LEU A 246 7.43 12.27 -12.35
N VAL A 247 6.56 12.99 -11.64
CA VAL A 247 6.13 12.61 -10.30
C VAL A 247 5.29 11.34 -10.41
N PHE A 248 5.73 10.25 -9.78
CA PHE A 248 4.97 8.98 -9.81
C PHE A 248 4.51 8.52 -8.43
N TYR A 249 4.91 9.23 -7.38
CA TYR A 249 4.39 9.08 -6.03
C TYR A 249 4.40 10.44 -5.35
N ALA A 250 3.31 10.81 -4.69
CA ALA A 250 3.20 12.03 -3.89
C ALA A 250 2.04 11.81 -2.91
N GLU A 251 2.33 11.18 -1.78
CA GLU A 251 1.34 10.80 -0.76
C GLU A 251 1.95 10.87 0.65
N ASP A 252 1.09 10.88 1.66
CA ASP A 252 1.50 10.60 3.04
C ASP A 252 1.81 9.10 3.19
N ALA A 253 3.09 8.77 3.31
CA ALA A 253 3.60 7.42 3.46
C ALA A 253 3.52 6.89 4.91
N GLY A 254 2.88 7.64 5.82
CA GLY A 254 2.58 7.20 7.18
C GLY A 254 3.69 7.48 8.18
N SER A 255 3.54 6.96 9.40
CA SER A 255 4.15 7.50 10.63
C SER A 255 5.67 7.62 10.65
N GLY A 256 6.42 6.88 9.81
CA GLY A 256 7.89 7.02 9.71
C GLY A 256 8.34 8.10 8.72
N TRP A 257 7.58 8.29 7.66
CA TRP A 257 7.97 9.03 6.48
C TRP A 257 7.22 10.36 6.32
N CYS A 258 5.95 10.40 6.72
CA CYS A 258 5.00 11.46 6.41
C CYS A 258 4.91 11.69 4.89
N ASN A 259 4.78 12.94 4.44
CA ASN A 259 4.67 13.25 3.03
C ASN A 259 5.96 12.85 2.30
N VAL A 260 5.80 12.04 1.25
CA VAL A 260 6.87 11.57 0.38
C VAL A 260 6.52 11.88 -1.06
N VAL A 261 7.47 12.48 -1.78
CA VAL A 261 7.42 12.64 -3.24
C VAL A 261 8.48 11.74 -3.86
N ARG A 262 8.12 11.05 -4.96
CA ARG A 262 9.08 10.31 -5.80
C ARG A 262 8.97 10.74 -7.25
N ILE A 263 10.11 10.95 -7.88
CA ILE A 263 10.21 11.52 -9.22
C ILE A 263 11.09 10.62 -10.08
N LEU A 264 10.53 10.16 -11.18
CA LEU A 264 11.23 9.37 -12.17
C LEU A 264 11.92 10.31 -13.16
N HIS A 265 13.23 10.16 -13.29
CA HIS A 265 14.07 10.91 -14.22
C HIS A 265 14.53 9.99 -15.34
N LYS A 266 14.53 10.53 -16.56
CA LYS A 266 15.02 9.84 -17.76
C LYS A 266 16.37 10.42 -18.14
N ILE A 267 17.41 9.60 -18.14
CA ILE A 267 18.78 10.00 -18.45
C ILE A 267 19.17 9.39 -19.78
N LYS A 268 19.82 10.18 -20.63
CA LYS A 268 20.40 9.68 -21.88
C LYS A 268 21.78 9.09 -21.61
N ASP A 269 21.97 7.83 -21.99
CA ASP A 269 23.27 7.15 -21.96
C ASP A 269 23.73 6.83 -23.39
N LYS A 270 24.97 6.36 -23.57
CA LYS A 270 25.56 6.00 -24.86
C LYS A 270 24.73 4.97 -25.63
N GLU A 271 24.07 4.06 -24.92
CA GLU A 271 23.31 2.94 -25.48
C GLU A 271 21.79 3.18 -25.52
N GLY A 272 21.30 4.35 -25.09
CA GLY A 272 19.88 4.66 -25.07
C GLY A 272 19.46 5.51 -23.88
N PHE A 273 18.51 5.01 -23.09
CA PHE A 273 17.99 5.70 -21.91
C PHE A 273 18.01 4.82 -20.67
N THR A 274 18.47 5.41 -19.57
CA THR A 274 18.37 4.84 -18.22
C THR A 274 17.39 5.66 -17.40
N PHE A 275 16.90 5.08 -16.31
CA PHE A 275 15.92 5.72 -15.44
C PHE A 275 16.39 5.66 -14.00
N VAL A 276 16.25 6.78 -13.30
CA VAL A 276 16.51 6.86 -11.87
C VAL A 276 15.31 7.48 -11.17
N ASP A 277 15.09 7.08 -9.94
CA ASP A 277 14.08 7.60 -9.05
C ASP A 277 14.76 8.45 -7.97
N SER A 278 14.24 9.65 -7.72
CA SER A 278 14.58 10.45 -6.55
C SER A 278 13.43 10.47 -5.55
N LEU A 279 13.71 10.11 -4.30
CA LEU A 279 12.76 10.12 -3.20
C LEU A 279 13.03 11.30 -2.28
N TYR A 280 11.99 12.05 -1.91
CA TYR A 280 12.03 13.17 -0.97
C TYR A 280 11.04 12.87 0.16
N GLY A 281 11.57 12.54 1.33
CA GLY A 281 10.79 12.19 2.52
C GLY A 281 10.77 13.30 3.58
N HIS A 282 9.86 13.16 4.52
CA HIS A 282 9.64 14.08 5.64
C HIS A 282 9.18 15.49 5.23
N LEU A 283 8.55 15.61 4.07
CA LEU A 283 8.01 16.89 3.62
C LEU A 283 6.90 17.37 4.57
N GLN A 284 6.82 18.68 4.78
CA GLN A 284 5.72 19.30 5.51
C GLN A 284 4.48 19.36 4.61
N ASP A 285 4.64 19.93 3.42
CA ASP A 285 3.61 20.02 2.39
C ASP A 285 4.15 19.51 1.03
N MET A 286 3.24 19.13 0.13
CA MET A 286 3.55 18.74 -1.24
C MET A 286 2.86 19.69 -2.22
N ASN A 287 3.59 20.14 -3.23
CA ASN A 287 3.11 21.08 -4.26
C ASN A 287 2.86 20.38 -5.60
N VAL A 288 2.94 19.05 -5.63
CA VAL A 288 2.83 18.21 -6.83
C VAL A 288 1.98 16.98 -6.55
N ASN A 289 1.39 16.43 -7.62
CA ASN A 289 0.57 15.23 -7.60
C ASN A 289 1.17 14.12 -8.49
N PRO A 290 0.82 12.85 -8.26
CA PRO A 290 1.21 11.77 -9.16
C PRO A 290 0.71 12.04 -10.59
N GLY A 291 1.63 11.96 -11.55
CA GLY A 291 1.39 12.26 -12.95
C GLY A 291 1.84 13.65 -13.39
N ASP A 292 2.26 14.52 -12.50
CA ASP A 292 2.77 15.84 -12.85
C ASP A 292 4.17 15.74 -13.49
N TYR A 293 4.38 16.51 -14.56
CA TYR A 293 5.73 16.75 -15.07
C TYR A 293 6.34 17.92 -14.30
N VAL A 294 7.59 17.76 -13.88
CA VAL A 294 8.32 18.78 -13.15
C VAL A 294 9.58 19.18 -13.92
N LYS A 295 9.98 20.44 -13.76
CA LYS A 295 11.22 20.98 -14.30
C LYS A 295 12.27 21.14 -13.21
N LYS A 296 13.55 20.94 -13.54
CA LYS A 296 14.66 21.12 -12.60
C LYS A 296 14.53 22.45 -11.85
N GLY A 297 14.66 22.41 -10.52
CA GLY A 297 14.53 23.59 -9.67
C GLY A 297 13.08 24.00 -9.35
N GLN A 298 12.07 23.31 -9.88
CA GLN A 298 10.68 23.51 -9.47
C GLN A 298 10.50 23.05 -8.02
N GLN A 299 9.79 23.85 -7.23
CA GLN A 299 9.40 23.49 -5.88
C GLN A 299 8.38 22.34 -5.90
N ILE A 300 8.68 21.28 -5.18
CA ILE A 300 7.83 20.07 -5.06
C ILE A 300 7.20 19.94 -3.68
N GLY A 301 7.68 20.69 -2.69
CA GLY A 301 7.19 20.67 -1.34
C GLY A 301 8.00 21.59 -0.43
N THR A 302 7.90 21.34 0.86
CA THR A 302 8.59 22.12 1.90
C THR A 302 9.24 21.20 2.93
N LEU A 303 10.36 21.64 3.50
CA LEU A 303 11.09 20.94 4.55
C LEU A 303 10.17 20.75 5.76
N GLY A 304 10.05 19.52 6.24
CA GLY A 304 9.20 19.18 7.37
C GLY A 304 9.92 18.44 8.48
N ASN A 305 9.13 18.01 9.46
CA ASN A 305 9.60 17.31 10.64
C ASN A 305 8.73 16.09 11.01
N CYS A 306 7.93 15.64 10.05
CA CYS A 306 6.97 14.57 10.21
C CYS A 306 6.11 14.71 11.49
N ARG A 307 5.41 15.84 11.62
CA ARG A 307 4.50 16.14 12.75
C ARG A 307 5.23 16.12 14.10
N GLY A 308 6.48 16.59 14.12
CA GLY A 308 7.33 16.63 15.31
C GLY A 308 8.04 15.33 15.66
N LYS A 309 7.90 14.27 14.85
CA LYS A 309 8.63 13.01 15.06
C LYS A 309 10.14 13.18 14.89
N TRP A 310 10.54 14.07 14.00
CA TRP A 310 11.94 14.33 13.71
C TRP A 310 12.31 15.80 13.98
N VAL A 311 13.60 16.09 14.06
CA VAL A 311 14.09 17.47 13.89
C VAL A 311 13.95 17.83 12.41
N GLY A 312 13.62 19.08 12.07
CA GLY A 312 13.40 19.51 10.70
C GLY A 312 14.51 19.10 9.72
N HIS A 313 14.19 18.21 8.79
CA HIS A 313 15.08 17.72 7.74
C HIS A 313 14.26 17.10 6.60
N ILE A 314 14.89 16.91 5.44
CA ILE A 314 14.39 15.94 4.46
C ILE A 314 15.28 14.71 4.50
N HIS A 315 14.67 13.57 4.21
CA HIS A 315 15.39 12.36 3.85
C HIS A 315 15.37 12.23 2.33
N TRP A 316 16.54 12.19 1.69
CA TRP A 316 16.64 12.19 0.23
C TRP A 316 17.43 11.00 -0.29
N GLU A 317 16.87 10.29 -1.27
CA GLU A 317 17.49 9.10 -1.85
C GLU A 317 17.51 9.17 -3.38
N ILE A 318 18.45 8.44 -3.98
CA ILE A 318 18.51 8.18 -5.43
C ILE A 318 18.59 6.68 -5.65
N ARG A 319 17.75 6.17 -6.57
CA ARG A 319 17.57 4.75 -6.84
C ARG A 319 17.60 4.46 -8.34
N GLU A 320 18.31 3.42 -8.76
CA GLU A 320 18.38 2.98 -10.17
C GLU A 320 17.23 2.04 -10.58
N LYS A 321 16.35 1.70 -9.64
CA LYS A 321 15.13 0.93 -9.89
C LYS A 321 13.96 1.49 -9.09
N ASP A 322 12.75 1.26 -9.60
CA ASP A 322 11.54 1.46 -8.84
C ASP A 322 11.46 0.39 -7.74
N LEU A 323 11.73 0.82 -6.51
CA LEU A 323 11.69 0.00 -5.31
C LEU A 323 10.60 0.48 -4.36
N PRO A 324 10.11 -0.36 -3.43
CA PRO A 324 9.28 0.11 -2.33
C PRO A 324 9.93 1.29 -1.58
N ILE A 325 9.14 2.17 -0.94
CA ILE A 325 9.69 3.26 -0.11
C ILE A 325 10.64 2.69 0.96
N GLY A 326 10.29 1.56 1.58
CA GLY A 326 11.17 0.89 2.54
C GLY A 326 11.28 1.64 3.86
N GLY A 327 12.31 1.32 4.65
CA GLY A 327 12.52 1.88 5.99
C GLY A 327 13.57 2.98 6.09
N GLY A 328 14.24 3.36 4.99
CA GLY A 328 15.37 4.31 4.99
C GLY A 328 16.70 3.75 5.53
N TYR A 329 16.68 2.50 6.03
CA TYR A 329 17.83 1.78 6.60
C TYR A 329 17.81 0.31 6.16
N ASP A 330 19.00 -0.27 5.95
CA ASP A 330 19.17 -1.70 5.69
C ASP A 330 20.46 -2.25 6.33
N LYS A 331 20.52 -3.54 6.65
CA LYS A 331 21.75 -4.23 7.09
C LYS A 331 22.88 -4.09 6.08
N LYS A 332 22.54 -4.03 4.81
CA LYS A 332 23.47 -3.76 3.73
C LYS A 332 22.81 -2.83 2.73
N VAL A 333 23.52 -1.79 2.31
CA VAL A 333 23.07 -0.90 1.24
C VAL A 333 22.83 -1.71 -0.04
N PRO A 334 21.58 -1.80 -0.53
CA PRO A 334 21.29 -2.53 -1.76
C PRO A 334 21.94 -1.83 -2.96
N LYS A 335 22.34 -2.60 -3.96
CA LYS A 335 23.08 -2.09 -5.13
C LYS A 335 22.27 -1.08 -5.95
N GLU A 336 20.95 -1.14 -5.84
CA GLU A 336 20.01 -0.24 -6.51
C GLU A 336 19.95 1.15 -5.90
N PHE A 337 20.41 1.31 -4.65
CA PHE A 337 20.55 2.62 -4.03
C PHE A 337 21.89 3.23 -4.43
N VAL A 338 21.90 4.53 -4.67
CA VAL A 338 23.09 5.26 -5.09
C VAL A 338 23.36 6.36 -4.09
N HIS A 339 24.63 6.62 -3.81
CA HIS A 339 25.03 7.74 -2.98
C HIS A 339 24.55 9.06 -3.62
N PRO A 340 23.59 9.79 -3.02
CA PRO A 340 22.90 10.90 -3.68
C PRO A 340 23.83 12.06 -4.06
N THR A 341 24.67 12.53 -3.13
CA THR A 341 25.64 13.59 -3.42
C THR A 341 26.65 13.20 -4.51
N GLN A 342 27.14 11.95 -4.51
CA GLN A 342 28.09 11.51 -5.54
C GLN A 342 27.42 11.40 -6.91
N PHE A 343 26.16 10.96 -6.95
CA PHE A 343 25.37 10.90 -8.17
C PHE A 343 25.18 12.29 -8.78
N VAL A 344 24.76 13.29 -7.98
CA VAL A 344 24.61 14.68 -8.47
C VAL A 344 25.95 15.19 -8.99
N LYS A 345 27.03 15.06 -8.21
CA LYS A 345 28.36 15.52 -8.63
C LYS A 345 28.86 14.89 -9.94
N LYS A 346 28.50 13.63 -10.20
CA LYS A 346 28.84 12.93 -11.46
C LYS A 346 28.07 13.48 -12.65
N HIS A 347 26.86 14.00 -12.45
CA HIS A 347 25.96 14.47 -13.51
C HIS A 347 25.78 16.00 -13.55
N LEU A 348 26.50 16.75 -12.72
CA LEU A 348 26.59 18.20 -12.85
C LEU A 348 27.26 18.54 -14.19
N LYS A 349 26.56 19.28 -15.05
CA LYS A 349 27.21 19.91 -16.21
C LYS A 349 28.18 20.96 -15.68
N LYS A 350 29.47 20.81 -15.98
CA LYS A 350 30.45 21.88 -15.78
C LYS A 350 30.00 23.05 -16.65
N LYS A 351 29.62 24.16 -16.03
CA LYS A 351 29.27 25.41 -16.70
C LYS A 351 30.48 26.01 -17.40
#